data_AF-U1NXT1-F1
#
_entry.id   AF-U1NXT1-F1
#
_cell.length_a   1.000
_cell.length_b   1.000
_cell.length_c   1.000
_cell.angle_alpha   90.00
_cell.angle_beta   90.00
_cell.angle_gamma   90.00
#
_symmetry.space_group_name_H-M   'P 1'
#
loop_
_entity.id
_entity.type
_entity.pdbx_description
1 polymer ?
#
loop_
_entity_poly.entity_id
_entity_poly.type
_entity_poly.pdbx_seq_one_letter_code
_entity_poly.pdbx_strand_id
1 'polypeptide(L)'
;QRVSDRLDKRRLNESDFEFAREEIDAAAEAVSLLEERDDARAAYREARSDAKTRLDDRRDEADRLRDLKQLADVDFDVSLDPLQDRIEAYNTAVRTAFERFRTERSARTLFDLLTDAADRPLVGVDRPPQDLVEYVHSKSAGTEPLSDIVEYADYSPSKLEHYVDDPGALRTSVAVHQTYLDRLDAEPFCVDWPPAEAATLRARLDELAPLTRRLDSVVADDTAASDVDTDSEAEADDTADAAETVNTADAADIAAAGESTTTENDPNRIEIARRDLARFTRQEAYDRLREIAVATATLSDDEFERVASGAVEDDLAAVTDAIDTIETALAETDIE
;
A
#
# COMPACT_ATOMS: atom_id res chain seq x y z
N GLN A 1 -75.79 0.27 25.53
CA GLN A 1 -76.17 1.70 25.61
C GLN A 1 -74.87 2.46 25.78
N ARG A 2 -74.57 3.50 24.98
CA ARG A 2 -73.27 4.17 25.15
C ARG A 2 -73.22 4.85 26.52
N VAL A 3 -72.06 4.91 27.15
CA VAL A 3 -71.84 5.64 28.42
C VAL A 3 -72.35 7.08 28.30
N SER A 4 -72.11 7.73 27.16
CA SER A 4 -72.67 9.05 26.81
C SER A 4 -74.19 9.11 26.86
N ASP A 5 -74.91 8.07 26.40
CA ASP A 5 -76.38 8.03 26.41
C ASP A 5 -76.94 7.80 27.83
N ARG A 6 -76.15 7.17 28.71
CA ARG A 6 -76.51 6.89 30.11
C ARG A 6 -76.25 8.09 31.03
N LEU A 7 -75.22 8.87 30.73
CA LEU A 7 -74.80 10.06 31.48
C LEU A 7 -75.54 11.34 31.08
N ASP A 8 -76.28 11.35 29.97
CA ASP A 8 -77.08 12.50 29.52
C ASP A 8 -78.36 12.68 30.37
N LYS A 9 -78.17 13.06 31.64
CA LYS A 9 -79.23 13.26 32.65
C LYS A 9 -78.95 14.51 33.48
N ARG A 10 -80.03 15.19 33.92
CA ARG A 10 -79.96 16.42 34.75
C ARG A 10 -79.33 16.24 36.15
N ARG A 11 -79.33 15.03 36.69
CA ARG A 11 -78.71 14.67 37.97
C ARG A 11 -78.13 13.27 37.85
N LEU A 12 -76.81 13.16 37.99
CA LEU A 12 -76.10 11.89 38.03
C LEU A 12 -76.16 11.30 39.43
N ASN A 13 -76.27 9.98 39.51
CA ASN A 13 -76.22 9.23 40.76
C ASN A 13 -74.98 8.31 40.76
N GLU A 14 -74.69 7.72 41.91
CA GLU A 14 -73.50 6.89 42.11
C GLU A 14 -73.45 5.68 41.16
N SER A 15 -74.60 5.07 40.86
CA SER A 15 -74.70 3.94 39.94
C SER A 15 -74.51 4.30 38.46
N ASP A 16 -74.80 5.55 38.06
CA ASP A 16 -74.45 6.05 36.73
C ASP A 16 -72.92 6.23 36.58
N PHE A 17 -72.21 6.59 37.66
CA PHE A 17 -70.74 6.63 37.68
C PHE A 17 -70.11 5.23 37.78
N GLU A 18 -70.74 4.31 38.50
CA GLU A 18 -70.31 2.90 38.59
C GLU A 18 -70.36 2.22 37.21
N PHE A 19 -71.47 2.39 36.47
CA PHE A 19 -71.59 1.92 35.09
C PHE A 19 -70.56 2.54 34.15
N ALA A 20 -70.30 3.85 34.28
CA ALA A 20 -69.27 4.50 33.48
C ALA A 20 -67.86 4.01 33.81
N ARG A 21 -67.58 3.67 35.09
CA ARG A 21 -66.30 3.06 35.50
C ARG A 21 -66.15 1.66 34.96
N GLU A 22 -67.16 0.80 35.06
CA GLU A 22 -67.11 -0.55 34.48
C GLU A 22 -66.83 -0.53 32.96
N GLU A 23 -67.49 0.35 32.21
CA GLU A 23 -67.27 0.46 30.76
C GLU A 23 -65.89 1.06 30.41
N ILE A 24 -65.36 1.97 31.24
CA ILE A 24 -64.00 2.50 31.10
C ILE A 24 -62.96 1.44 31.49
N ASP A 25 -63.20 0.65 32.53
CA ASP A 25 -62.29 -0.41 32.99
C ASP A 25 -62.16 -1.51 31.92
N ALA A 26 -63.26 -1.91 31.29
CA ALA A 26 -63.24 -2.84 30.15
C ALA A 26 -62.46 -2.26 28.95
N ALA A 27 -62.59 -0.96 28.68
CA ALA A 27 -61.80 -0.29 27.64
C ALA A 27 -60.31 -0.17 28.04
N ALA A 28 -60.01 0.04 29.32
CA ALA A 28 -58.65 0.11 29.85
C ALA A 28 -57.96 -1.26 29.75
N GLU A 29 -58.65 -2.36 30.05
CA GLU A 29 -58.13 -3.72 29.85
C GLU A 29 -57.81 -3.98 28.37
N ALA A 30 -58.70 -3.58 27.45
CA ALA A 30 -58.45 -3.71 26.02
C ALA A 30 -57.25 -2.86 25.55
N VAL A 31 -57.05 -1.67 26.10
CA VAL A 31 -55.86 -0.84 25.83
C VAL A 31 -54.60 -1.52 26.35
N SER A 32 -54.61 -2.04 27.59
CA SER A 32 -53.47 -2.77 28.17
C SER A 32 -53.04 -3.94 27.29
N LEU A 33 -53.99 -4.74 26.78
CA LEU A 33 -53.68 -5.86 25.87
C LEU A 33 -53.09 -5.41 24.53
N LEU A 34 -53.48 -4.23 24.03
CA LEU A 34 -52.91 -3.65 22.80
C LEU A 34 -51.49 -3.14 23.05
N GLU A 35 -51.26 -2.48 24.18
CA GLU A 35 -49.93 -2.02 24.61
C GLU A 35 -48.99 -3.22 24.78
N GLU A 36 -49.41 -4.26 25.51
CA GLU A 36 -48.65 -5.51 25.67
C GLU A 36 -48.31 -6.17 24.34
N ARG A 37 -49.26 -6.19 23.39
CA ARG A 37 -49.02 -6.72 22.04
C ARG A 37 -48.00 -5.86 21.27
N ASP A 38 -48.11 -4.54 21.36
CA ASP A 38 -47.24 -3.63 20.63
C ASP A 38 -45.81 -3.67 21.22
N ASP A 39 -45.68 -3.79 22.54
CA ASP A 39 -44.42 -4.06 23.24
C ASP A 39 -43.82 -5.41 22.84
N ALA A 40 -44.63 -6.49 22.82
CA ALA A 40 -44.18 -7.81 22.37
C ALA A 40 -43.70 -7.79 20.91
N ARG A 41 -44.38 -7.02 20.04
CA ARG A 41 -43.95 -6.81 18.65
C ARG A 41 -42.66 -6.01 18.54
N ALA A 42 -42.48 -4.99 19.39
CA ALA A 42 -41.24 -4.22 19.44
C ALA A 42 -40.07 -5.11 19.86
N ALA A 43 -40.24 -5.87 20.95
CA ALA A 43 -39.24 -6.82 21.45
C ALA A 43 -38.89 -7.90 20.42
N TYR A 44 -39.88 -8.45 19.70
CA TYR A 44 -39.64 -9.39 18.60
C TYR A 44 -38.80 -8.75 17.47
N ARG A 45 -39.14 -7.53 17.04
CA ARG A 45 -38.39 -6.84 15.98
C ARG A 45 -36.95 -6.55 16.40
N GLU A 46 -36.73 -6.16 17.65
CA GLU A 46 -35.40 -5.94 18.22
C GLU A 46 -34.59 -7.24 18.24
N ALA A 47 -35.13 -8.32 18.83
CA ALA A 47 -34.45 -9.61 18.86
C ALA A 47 -34.14 -10.16 17.45
N ARG A 48 -35.06 -9.97 16.48
CA ARG A 48 -34.83 -10.34 15.08
C ARG A 48 -33.74 -9.49 14.44
N SER A 49 -33.70 -8.19 14.73
CA SER A 49 -32.62 -7.30 14.26
C SER A 49 -31.28 -7.74 14.82
N ASP A 50 -31.19 -8.01 16.13
CA ASP A 50 -29.96 -8.47 16.79
C ASP A 50 -29.47 -9.80 16.22
N ALA A 51 -30.39 -10.73 15.97
CA ALA A 51 -30.07 -12.01 15.33
C ALA A 51 -29.53 -11.81 13.90
N LYS A 52 -30.10 -10.87 13.12
CA LYS A 52 -29.59 -10.54 11.78
C LYS A 52 -28.20 -9.91 11.83
N THR A 53 -27.97 -8.94 12.72
CA THR A 53 -26.62 -8.37 12.91
C THR A 53 -25.61 -9.46 13.24
N ARG A 54 -25.94 -10.35 14.19
CA ARG A 54 -25.06 -11.47 14.53
C ARG A 54 -24.84 -12.43 13.37
N LEU A 55 -25.85 -12.66 12.53
CA LEU A 55 -25.71 -13.49 11.33
C LEU A 55 -24.71 -12.87 10.35
N ASP A 56 -24.82 -11.57 10.11
CA ASP A 56 -23.91 -10.84 9.22
C ASP A 56 -22.50 -10.85 9.79
N ASP A 57 -22.31 -10.59 11.10
CA ASP A 57 -21.00 -10.69 11.76
C ASP A 57 -20.37 -12.09 11.61
N ARG A 58 -21.18 -13.16 11.66
CA ARG A 58 -20.71 -14.54 11.49
C ARG A 58 -20.36 -14.87 10.05
N ARG A 59 -21.09 -14.31 9.09
CA ARG A 59 -20.77 -14.46 7.66
C ARG A 59 -19.45 -13.79 7.35
N ASP A 60 -19.23 -12.57 7.85
CA ASP A 60 -17.97 -11.84 7.70
C ASP A 60 -16.80 -12.63 8.30
N GLU A 61 -16.99 -13.23 9.49
CA GLU A 61 -15.96 -14.09 10.10
C GLU A 61 -15.74 -15.39 9.31
N ALA A 62 -16.80 -16.00 8.76
CA ALA A 62 -16.65 -17.18 7.91
C ALA A 62 -15.88 -16.88 6.62
N ASP A 63 -16.13 -15.71 6.01
CA ASP A 63 -15.39 -15.26 4.83
C ASP A 63 -13.91 -15.03 5.15
N ARG A 64 -13.61 -14.37 6.28
CA ARG A 64 -12.23 -14.22 6.77
C ARG A 64 -11.55 -15.57 6.99
N LEU A 65 -12.22 -16.54 7.61
CA LEU A 65 -11.65 -17.87 7.86
C LEU A 65 -11.45 -18.67 6.57
N ARG A 66 -12.28 -18.46 5.54
CA ARG A 66 -12.09 -19.05 4.20
C ARG A 66 -10.85 -18.48 3.52
N ASP A 67 -10.67 -17.16 3.57
CA ASP A 67 -9.47 -16.49 3.03
C ASP A 67 -8.21 -16.99 3.75
N LEU A 68 -8.29 -17.11 5.08
CA LEU A 68 -7.20 -17.64 5.90
C LEU A 68 -6.88 -19.10 5.57
N LYS A 69 -7.90 -19.92 5.30
CA LYS A 69 -7.74 -21.31 4.87
C LYS A 69 -7.04 -21.42 3.51
N GLN A 70 -7.37 -20.55 2.55
CA GLN A 70 -6.69 -20.53 1.26
C GLN A 70 -5.18 -20.32 1.42
N LEU A 71 -4.78 -19.61 2.47
CA LEU A 71 -3.40 -19.33 2.82
C LEU A 71 -2.66 -20.52 3.46
N ALA A 72 -3.40 -21.51 3.98
CA ALA A 72 -2.84 -22.72 4.57
C ALA A 72 -2.16 -23.63 3.54
N ASP A 73 -2.58 -23.55 2.28
CA ASP A 73 -2.01 -24.34 1.19
C ASP A 73 -0.61 -23.83 0.77
N VAL A 74 -0.15 -22.70 1.34
CA VAL A 74 1.12 -22.07 1.03
C VAL A 74 2.25 -22.67 1.86
N ASP A 75 3.35 -23.05 1.20
CA ASP A 75 4.54 -23.60 1.85
C ASP A 75 5.43 -22.48 2.43
N PHE A 76 5.21 -22.15 3.70
CA PHE A 76 5.95 -21.11 4.42
C PHE A 76 7.40 -21.47 4.78
N ASP A 77 7.80 -22.74 4.65
CA ASP A 77 9.19 -23.15 4.89
C ASP A 77 10.13 -22.73 3.75
N VAL A 78 9.57 -22.26 2.64
CA VAL A 78 10.33 -21.75 1.49
C VAL A 78 10.91 -20.37 1.81
N SER A 79 12.24 -20.26 1.71
CA SER A 79 12.94 -18.97 1.86
C SER A 79 12.48 -17.95 0.80
N LEU A 80 12.15 -16.74 1.28
CA LEU A 80 11.80 -15.58 0.47
C LEU A 80 13.03 -14.80 -0.04
N ASP A 81 14.23 -15.15 0.43
CA ASP A 81 15.50 -14.45 0.13
C ASP A 81 15.69 -14.23 -1.38
N PRO A 82 15.44 -15.20 -2.29
CA PRO A 82 15.63 -14.98 -3.71
C PRO A 82 14.81 -13.81 -4.27
N LEU A 83 13.60 -13.57 -3.74
CA LEU A 83 12.76 -12.45 -4.16
C LEU A 83 13.15 -11.17 -3.41
N GLN A 84 13.36 -11.28 -2.09
CA GLN A 84 13.70 -10.15 -1.23
C GLN A 84 15.04 -9.51 -1.64
N ASP A 85 16.10 -10.31 -1.82
CA ASP A 85 17.43 -9.85 -2.21
C ASP A 85 17.40 -9.05 -3.51
N ARG A 86 16.57 -9.46 -4.47
CA ARG A 86 16.44 -8.78 -5.78
C ARG A 86 15.73 -7.44 -5.66
N ILE A 87 14.66 -7.39 -4.87
CA ILE A 87 13.94 -6.14 -4.59
C ILE A 87 14.82 -5.19 -3.79
N GLU A 88 15.52 -5.69 -2.77
CA GLU A 88 16.43 -4.91 -1.95
C GLU A 88 17.63 -4.38 -2.76
N ALA A 89 18.21 -5.19 -3.63
CA ALA A 89 19.29 -4.76 -4.53
C ALA A 89 18.82 -3.63 -5.47
N TYR A 90 17.63 -3.75 -6.05
CA TYR A 90 17.03 -2.71 -6.88
C TYR A 90 16.73 -1.43 -6.08
N ASN A 91 16.00 -1.54 -4.97
CA ASN A 91 15.59 -0.40 -4.14
C ASN A 91 16.80 0.34 -3.56
N THR A 92 17.83 -0.40 -3.13
CA THR A 92 19.07 0.20 -2.64
C THR A 92 19.79 0.97 -3.74
N ALA A 93 19.89 0.40 -4.95
CA ALA A 93 20.51 1.10 -6.08
C ALA A 93 19.75 2.39 -6.44
N VAL A 94 18.41 2.33 -6.46
CA VAL A 94 17.54 3.49 -6.73
C VAL A 94 17.71 4.57 -5.67
N ARG A 95 17.63 4.22 -4.38
CA ARG A 95 17.76 5.18 -3.26
C ARG A 95 19.13 5.87 -3.29
N THR A 96 20.21 5.11 -3.47
CA THR A 96 21.56 5.65 -3.56
C THR A 96 21.70 6.60 -4.76
N ALA A 97 21.26 6.19 -5.94
CA ALA A 97 21.36 7.01 -7.14
C ALA A 97 20.51 8.28 -7.05
N PHE A 98 19.30 8.19 -6.47
CA PHE A 98 18.43 9.34 -6.28
C PHE A 98 19.03 10.36 -5.31
N GLU A 99 19.58 9.92 -4.18
CA GLU A 99 20.24 10.83 -3.23
C GLU A 99 21.42 11.55 -3.89
N ARG A 100 22.26 10.82 -4.62
CA ARG A 100 23.36 11.41 -5.40
C ARG A 100 22.84 12.39 -6.46
N PHE A 101 21.75 12.04 -7.14
CA PHE A 101 21.12 12.93 -8.10
C PHE A 101 20.68 14.25 -7.42
N ARG A 102 20.16 14.17 -6.20
CA ARG A 102 19.72 15.31 -5.39
C ARG A 102 20.87 16.25 -5.00
N THR A 103 22.05 15.71 -4.76
CA THR A 103 23.24 16.43 -4.26
C THR A 103 24.23 16.83 -5.35
N GLU A 104 24.25 16.15 -6.50
CA GLU A 104 25.29 16.33 -7.53
C GLU A 104 24.74 16.85 -8.87
N ARG A 105 23.45 16.69 -9.14
CA ARG A 105 22.83 17.18 -10.39
C ARG A 105 22.00 18.42 -10.12
N SER A 106 21.97 19.30 -11.12
CA SER A 106 21.19 20.53 -11.05
C SER A 106 19.73 20.24 -10.74
N ALA A 107 19.11 21.09 -9.93
CA ALA A 107 17.69 20.98 -9.60
C ALA A 107 16.83 20.96 -10.88
N ARG A 108 17.20 21.70 -11.94
CA ARG A 108 16.51 21.63 -13.24
C ARG A 108 16.40 20.21 -13.77
N THR A 109 17.51 19.49 -13.77
CA THR A 109 17.55 18.10 -14.24
C THR A 109 16.66 17.20 -13.38
N LEU A 110 16.58 17.45 -12.07
CA LEU A 110 15.72 16.68 -11.16
C LEU A 110 14.24 17.01 -11.39
N PHE A 111 13.87 18.28 -11.51
CA PHE A 111 12.49 18.67 -11.76
C PHE A 111 11.98 18.23 -13.13
N ASP A 112 12.85 18.16 -14.15
CA ASP A 112 12.52 17.51 -15.42
C ASP A 112 12.23 16.02 -15.24
N LEU A 113 13.03 15.31 -14.43
CA LEU A 113 12.82 13.89 -14.12
C LEU A 113 11.48 13.70 -13.40
N LEU A 114 11.19 14.53 -12.39
CA LEU A 114 9.95 14.46 -11.61
C LEU A 114 8.72 14.81 -12.44
N THR A 115 8.83 15.78 -13.34
CA THR A 115 7.74 16.14 -14.26
C THR A 115 7.44 14.99 -15.21
N ASP A 116 8.47 14.38 -15.81
CA ASP A 116 8.32 13.21 -16.68
C ASP A 116 7.84 11.96 -15.92
N ALA A 117 8.19 11.82 -14.64
CA ALA A 117 7.68 10.76 -13.78
C ALA A 117 6.21 10.98 -13.37
N ALA A 118 5.78 12.23 -13.15
CA ALA A 118 4.40 12.55 -12.80
C ALA A 118 3.40 12.32 -13.95
N ASP A 119 3.88 12.32 -15.20
CA ASP A 119 3.06 11.99 -16.38
C ASP A 119 2.95 10.47 -16.62
N ARG A 120 3.61 9.65 -15.79
CA ARG A 120 3.65 8.19 -15.87
C ARG A 120 2.72 7.56 -14.82
N PRO A 121 1.58 6.96 -15.23
CA PRO A 121 0.52 6.53 -14.31
C PRO A 121 0.92 5.45 -13.30
N LEU A 122 1.95 4.64 -13.56
CA LEU A 122 2.39 3.56 -12.65
C LEU A 122 3.54 3.97 -11.72
N VAL A 123 4.12 5.16 -11.87
CA VAL A 123 5.25 5.62 -11.06
C VAL A 123 4.77 6.32 -9.79
N GLY A 124 3.64 7.04 -9.84
CA GLY A 124 3.01 7.62 -8.65
C GLY A 124 3.76 8.79 -8.03
N VAL A 125 4.62 9.49 -8.78
CA VAL A 125 5.26 10.73 -8.33
C VAL A 125 4.24 11.86 -8.30
N ASP A 126 4.20 12.59 -7.18
CA ASP A 126 3.42 13.82 -7.07
C ASP A 126 3.95 14.90 -8.02
N ARG A 127 3.04 15.46 -8.83
CA ARG A 127 3.40 16.51 -9.79
C ARG A 127 4.01 17.72 -9.06
N PRO A 128 5.22 18.17 -9.44
CA PRO A 128 5.86 19.29 -8.79
C PRO A 128 5.04 20.59 -8.93
N PRO A 129 4.98 21.45 -7.88
CA PRO A 129 4.29 22.73 -7.95
C PRO A 129 4.82 23.61 -9.08
N GLN A 130 3.91 24.20 -9.87
CA GLN A 130 4.27 24.91 -11.09
C GLN A 130 5.19 26.12 -10.82
N ASP A 131 4.94 26.87 -9.75
CA ASP A 131 5.75 28.04 -9.36
C ASP A 131 7.19 27.63 -8.99
N LEU A 132 7.37 26.44 -8.42
CA LEU A 132 8.68 25.89 -8.08
C LEU A 132 9.44 25.46 -9.34
N VAL A 133 8.75 24.77 -10.26
CA VAL A 133 9.31 24.40 -11.56
C VAL A 133 9.74 25.65 -12.34
N GLU A 134 8.87 26.66 -12.42
CA GLU A 134 9.18 27.92 -13.10
C GLU A 134 10.40 28.61 -12.49
N TYR A 135 10.48 28.68 -11.16
CA TYR A 135 11.64 29.23 -10.47
C TYR A 135 12.95 28.50 -10.82
N VAL A 136 12.94 27.17 -10.73
CA VAL A 136 14.13 26.34 -11.00
C VAL A 136 14.60 26.48 -12.45
N HIS A 137 13.70 26.55 -13.43
CA HIS A 137 14.10 26.71 -14.83
C HIS A 137 14.52 28.14 -15.18
N SER A 138 13.92 29.15 -14.56
CA SER A 138 14.17 30.56 -14.93
C SER A 138 15.36 31.19 -14.22
N LYS A 139 15.67 30.77 -12.99
CA LYS A 139 16.74 31.38 -12.16
C LYS A 139 18.02 30.57 -12.20
N SER A 140 19.15 31.26 -12.09
CA SER A 140 20.51 30.66 -12.01
C SER A 140 20.61 29.64 -10.88
N ALA A 141 19.99 29.90 -9.74
CA ALA A 141 19.91 28.98 -8.61
C ALA A 141 19.51 27.54 -9.00
N GLY A 142 18.68 27.36 -10.02
CA GLY A 142 18.28 26.02 -10.48
C GLY A 142 19.38 25.21 -11.19
N THR A 143 20.54 25.82 -11.49
CA THR A 143 21.73 25.07 -11.95
C THR A 143 22.47 24.41 -10.79
N GLU A 144 22.26 24.87 -9.57
CA GLU A 144 22.80 24.24 -8.37
C GLU A 144 22.01 22.96 -8.01
N PRO A 145 22.60 22.03 -7.26
CA PRO A 145 21.91 20.85 -6.74
C PRO A 145 20.73 21.19 -5.84
N LEU A 146 19.78 20.26 -5.73
CA LEU A 146 18.61 20.48 -4.89
C LEU A 146 18.98 20.61 -3.40
N SER A 147 19.99 19.87 -2.93
CA SER A 147 20.51 20.01 -1.56
C SER A 147 20.85 21.46 -1.23
N ASP A 148 21.49 22.15 -2.17
CA ASP A 148 22.02 23.50 -1.98
C ASP A 148 20.89 24.52 -2.02
N ILE A 149 19.93 24.37 -2.94
CA ILE A 149 18.74 25.24 -3.01
C ILE A 149 17.90 25.14 -1.73
N VAL A 150 17.75 23.93 -1.19
CA VAL A 150 17.03 23.71 0.08
C VAL A 150 17.80 24.36 1.23
N GLU A 151 19.13 24.22 1.29
CA GLU A 151 19.95 24.89 2.30
C GLU A 151 19.81 26.41 2.23
N TYR A 152 19.77 26.98 1.02
CA TYR A 152 19.59 28.42 0.83
C TYR A 152 18.24 28.90 1.39
N ALA A 153 17.17 28.08 1.34
CA ALA A 153 15.86 28.48 1.85
C ALA A 153 15.88 28.86 3.34
N ASP A 154 16.80 28.27 4.12
CA ASP A 154 16.97 28.55 5.55
C ASP A 154 17.90 29.73 5.84
N TYR A 155 18.55 30.29 4.81
CA TYR A 155 19.46 31.41 4.97
C TYR A 155 18.72 32.74 5.21
N SER A 156 19.40 33.64 5.92
CA SER A 156 18.92 35.00 6.10
C SER A 156 18.97 35.79 4.77
N PRO A 157 18.12 36.82 4.60
CA PRO A 157 18.06 37.59 3.35
C PRO A 157 19.42 38.19 2.94
N SER A 158 20.18 38.71 3.90
CA SER A 158 21.51 39.28 3.66
C SER A 158 22.55 38.23 3.27
N LYS A 159 22.35 36.96 3.69
CA LYS A 159 23.22 35.85 3.28
C LYS A 159 22.86 35.37 1.88
N LEU A 160 21.57 35.37 1.53
CA LEU A 160 21.06 34.97 0.22
C LEU A 160 21.54 35.84 -0.94
N GLU A 161 21.73 37.15 -0.73
CA GLU A 161 22.28 38.08 -1.75
C GLU A 161 23.66 37.65 -2.29
N HIS A 162 24.36 36.75 -1.60
CA HIS A 162 25.64 36.20 -2.03
C HIS A 162 25.54 34.90 -2.83
N TYR A 163 24.42 34.18 -2.74
CA TYR A 163 24.25 32.86 -3.36
C TYR A 163 23.25 32.89 -4.52
N VAL A 164 22.30 33.83 -4.50
CA VAL A 164 21.25 33.92 -5.53
C VAL A 164 21.02 35.34 -5.98
N ASP A 165 20.78 35.48 -7.29
CA ASP A 165 20.54 36.77 -7.95
C ASP A 165 19.24 37.45 -7.46
N ASP A 166 18.29 36.68 -6.94
CA ASP A 166 16.98 37.15 -6.50
C ASP A 166 16.51 36.41 -5.23
N PRO A 167 16.95 36.85 -4.03
CA PRO A 167 16.55 36.26 -2.76
C PRO A 167 15.04 36.26 -2.52
N GLY A 168 14.33 37.26 -3.06
CA GLY A 168 12.88 37.39 -2.92
C GLY A 168 12.16 36.26 -3.65
N ALA A 169 12.54 36.00 -4.90
CA ALA A 169 11.99 34.90 -5.68
C ALA A 169 12.21 33.55 -5.01
N LEU A 170 13.43 33.28 -4.48
CA LEU A 170 13.72 32.02 -3.78
C LEU A 170 12.78 31.80 -2.59
N ARG A 171 12.54 32.83 -1.78
CA ARG A 171 11.67 32.70 -0.60
C ARG A 171 10.20 32.52 -0.97
N THR A 172 9.73 33.10 -2.07
CA THR A 172 8.33 32.96 -2.48
C THR A 172 8.06 31.61 -3.17
N SER A 173 9.02 31.03 -3.87
CA SER A 173 8.84 29.74 -4.54
C SER A 173 9.31 28.56 -3.68
N VAL A 174 10.55 28.57 -3.21
CA VAL A 174 11.17 27.43 -2.49
C VAL A 174 10.67 27.33 -1.07
N ALA A 175 10.68 28.45 -0.31
CA ALA A 175 10.29 28.40 1.11
C ALA A 175 8.80 28.11 1.31
N VAL A 176 7.94 28.46 0.34
CA VAL A 176 6.50 28.13 0.38
C VAL A 176 6.25 26.63 0.16
N HIS A 177 7.11 25.96 -0.60
CA HIS A 177 6.96 24.56 -0.97
C HIS A 177 7.90 23.62 -0.17
N GLN A 178 8.36 24.02 1.02
CA GLN A 178 9.22 23.19 1.88
C GLN A 178 8.61 21.81 2.15
N THR A 179 7.31 21.72 2.45
CA THR A 179 6.64 20.42 2.68
C THR A 179 6.71 19.48 1.47
N TYR A 180 6.67 20.01 0.24
CA TYR A 180 6.85 19.19 -0.95
C TYR A 180 8.28 18.68 -1.05
N LEU A 181 9.25 19.57 -0.84
CA LEU A 181 10.68 19.25 -0.90
C LEU A 181 11.12 18.27 0.21
N ASP A 182 10.55 18.37 1.41
CA ASP A 182 10.85 17.48 2.54
C ASP A 182 10.31 16.07 2.34
N ARG A 183 9.25 15.91 1.54
CA ARG A 183 8.64 14.61 1.19
C ARG A 183 9.24 14.00 -0.07
N LEU A 184 10.11 14.72 -0.75
CA LEU A 184 10.69 14.27 -2.00
C LEU A 184 11.76 13.22 -1.71
N ASP A 185 11.44 11.97 -1.96
CA ASP A 185 12.34 10.84 -1.80
C ASP A 185 12.30 9.91 -3.03
N ALA A 186 13.05 8.80 -2.93
CA ALA A 186 13.19 7.82 -3.99
C ALA A 186 12.04 6.79 -4.03
N GLU A 187 11.12 6.82 -3.06
CA GLU A 187 10.13 5.77 -2.84
C GLU A 187 9.22 5.50 -4.05
N PRO A 188 8.75 6.50 -4.82
CA PRO A 188 7.96 6.26 -6.03
C PRO A 188 8.68 5.39 -7.09
N PHE A 189 10.01 5.43 -7.08
CA PHE A 189 10.86 4.66 -8.00
C PHE A 189 11.26 3.28 -7.42
N CYS A 190 10.91 2.98 -6.17
CA CYS A 190 11.14 1.69 -5.53
C CYS A 190 10.01 0.68 -5.83
N VAL A 191 10.29 -0.59 -5.54
CA VAL A 191 9.29 -1.67 -5.55
C VAL A 191 8.85 -1.96 -4.11
N ASP A 192 7.54 -1.95 -3.88
CA ASP A 192 6.93 -2.21 -2.58
C ASP A 192 7.06 -3.69 -2.16
N TRP A 193 6.95 -3.94 -0.86
CA TRP A 193 6.85 -5.28 -0.29
C TRP A 193 5.52 -5.46 0.46
N PRO A 194 4.76 -6.54 0.20
CA PRO A 194 4.98 -7.57 -0.82
C PRO A 194 4.80 -7.00 -2.25
N PRO A 195 5.51 -7.54 -3.26
CA PRO A 195 5.47 -6.97 -4.61
C PRO A 195 4.14 -7.24 -5.31
N ALA A 196 3.84 -6.39 -6.30
CA ALA A 196 2.66 -6.52 -7.16
C ALA A 196 2.69 -7.83 -7.99
N GLU A 197 1.56 -8.19 -8.61
CA GLU A 197 1.52 -9.33 -9.53
C GLU A 197 2.54 -9.19 -10.66
N ALA A 198 3.01 -10.33 -11.19
CA ALA A 198 4.11 -10.36 -12.15
C ALA A 198 3.88 -9.44 -13.37
N ALA A 199 2.65 -9.42 -13.90
CA ALA A 199 2.30 -8.55 -15.03
C ALA A 199 2.34 -7.07 -14.67
N THR A 200 1.77 -6.71 -13.52
CA THR A 200 1.74 -5.34 -13.00
C THR A 200 3.13 -4.83 -12.67
N LEU A 201 3.94 -5.64 -11.98
CA LEU A 201 5.32 -5.27 -11.66
C LEU A 201 6.14 -5.10 -12.94
N ARG A 202 6.01 -5.99 -13.92
CA ARG A 202 6.71 -5.84 -15.22
C ARG A 202 6.33 -4.55 -15.93
N ALA A 203 5.04 -4.24 -16.01
CA ALA A 203 4.57 -2.99 -16.62
C ALA A 203 5.16 -1.76 -15.90
N ARG A 204 5.15 -1.76 -14.56
CA ARG A 204 5.75 -0.69 -13.75
C ARG A 204 7.26 -0.57 -13.99
N LEU A 205 8.00 -1.69 -14.01
CA LEU A 205 9.44 -1.69 -14.27
C LEU A 205 9.80 -1.22 -15.69
N ASP A 206 8.94 -1.47 -16.69
CA ASP A 206 9.15 -0.97 -18.05
C ASP A 206 8.90 0.54 -18.13
N GLU A 207 7.90 1.04 -17.39
CA GLU A 207 7.59 2.45 -17.26
C GLU A 207 8.68 3.24 -16.49
N LEU A 208 9.30 2.60 -15.48
CA LEU A 208 10.44 3.14 -14.73
C LEU A 208 11.75 3.16 -15.54
N ALA A 209 11.90 2.30 -16.54
CA ALA A 209 13.14 2.12 -17.28
C ALA A 209 13.79 3.41 -17.86
N PRO A 210 13.06 4.36 -18.50
CA PRO A 210 13.66 5.61 -18.95
C PRO A 210 14.12 6.51 -17.78
N LEU A 211 13.40 6.49 -16.67
CA LEU A 211 13.70 7.30 -15.48
C LEU A 211 14.93 6.76 -14.75
N THR A 212 15.01 5.45 -14.55
CA THR A 212 16.15 4.80 -13.87
C THR A 212 17.45 4.95 -14.65
N ARG A 213 17.41 4.93 -15.99
CA ARG A 213 18.60 5.22 -16.81
C ARG A 213 19.12 6.64 -16.62
N ARG A 214 18.21 7.61 -16.39
CA ARG A 214 18.60 8.99 -16.08
C ARG A 214 19.21 9.06 -14.68
N LEU A 215 18.73 8.29 -13.71
CA LEU A 215 19.35 8.19 -12.39
C LEU A 215 20.74 7.54 -12.45
N ASP A 216 20.90 6.44 -13.19
CA ASP A 216 22.18 5.75 -13.40
C ASP A 216 23.26 6.69 -13.98
N SER A 217 22.87 7.66 -14.81
CA SER A 217 23.84 8.61 -15.42
C SER A 217 24.67 9.42 -14.40
N VAL A 218 24.18 9.57 -13.17
CA VAL A 218 24.94 10.26 -12.11
C VAL A 218 26.17 9.49 -11.70
N VAL A 219 26.04 8.17 -11.58
CA VAL A 219 27.12 7.26 -11.21
C VAL A 219 28.13 7.12 -12.35
N ALA A 220 27.66 7.11 -13.60
CA ALA A 220 28.49 6.97 -14.78
C ALA A 220 29.50 8.13 -14.99
N ASP A 221 29.11 9.36 -14.67
CA ASP A 221 29.99 10.51 -14.84
C ASP A 221 31.17 10.50 -13.85
N ASP A 222 31.03 9.78 -12.72
CA ASP A 222 32.04 9.64 -11.67
C ASP A 222 33.08 8.57 -12.01
N THR A 223 32.65 7.44 -12.59
CA THR A 223 33.57 6.42 -13.12
C THR A 223 34.42 7.00 -14.25
N ALA A 224 33.81 7.80 -15.14
CA ALA A 224 34.52 8.48 -16.21
C ALA A 224 35.52 9.53 -15.70
N ALA A 225 35.25 10.19 -14.57
CA ALA A 225 36.21 11.09 -13.92
C ALA A 225 37.36 10.33 -13.24
N SER A 226 37.07 9.19 -12.60
CA SER A 226 38.07 8.33 -11.93
C SER A 226 39.02 7.62 -12.91
N ASP A 227 38.53 7.22 -14.09
CA ASP A 227 39.36 6.55 -15.10
C ASP A 227 40.38 7.51 -15.75
N VAL A 228 40.10 8.81 -15.76
CA VAL A 228 41.01 9.85 -16.30
C VAL A 228 42.22 10.10 -15.37
N ASP A 229 42.08 9.88 -14.06
CA ASP A 229 43.18 10.02 -13.09
C ASP A 229 44.11 8.78 -13.02
N THR A 230 43.76 7.67 -13.69
CA THR A 230 44.53 6.41 -13.64
C THR A 230 45.46 6.20 -14.86
N ASP A 231 45.53 7.15 -15.80
CA ASP A 231 46.31 7.02 -17.03
C ASP A 231 47.73 7.65 -16.95
N SER A 232 48.36 7.59 -15.76
CA SER A 232 49.77 7.96 -15.57
C SER A 232 50.50 6.91 -14.74
N GLU A 233 50.83 5.78 -15.37
CA GLU A 233 52.07 5.00 -15.26
C GLU A 233 51.82 3.54 -15.69
N ALA A 234 51.86 3.28 -16.99
CA ALA A 234 52.03 1.93 -17.53
C ALA A 234 53.33 1.89 -18.35
N GLU A 235 54.44 1.67 -17.66
CA GLU A 235 55.64 1.11 -18.29
C GLU A 235 55.34 -0.35 -18.66
N ALA A 236 55.73 -0.69 -19.88
CA ALA A 236 55.54 -1.98 -20.50
C ALA A 236 56.29 -3.09 -19.76
N ASP A 237 55.69 -4.27 -19.65
CA ASP A 237 56.49 -5.49 -19.78
C ASP A 237 55.74 -6.55 -20.58
N ASP A 238 56.48 -7.06 -21.54
CA ASP A 238 56.10 -7.93 -22.65
C ASP A 238 56.52 -9.34 -22.26
N THR A 239 55.58 -10.24 -22.02
CA THR A 239 55.84 -11.67 -22.27
C THR A 239 54.58 -12.41 -22.68
N ALA A 240 54.64 -12.92 -23.90
CA ALA A 240 53.73 -13.92 -24.44
C ALA A 240 53.92 -15.28 -23.74
N ASP A 241 52.82 -16.01 -23.51
CA ASP A 241 52.82 -17.45 -23.73
C ASP A 241 51.42 -17.97 -24.11
N ALA A 242 51.42 -18.98 -24.97
CA ALA A 242 50.29 -19.51 -25.71
C ALA A 242 49.86 -20.88 -25.19
N ALA A 243 48.56 -21.13 -25.08
CA ALA A 243 47.87 -22.44 -25.12
C ALA A 243 46.41 -22.22 -24.65
N GLU A 244 45.36 -22.92 -25.06
CA GLU A 244 45.11 -23.96 -26.04
C GLU A 244 43.59 -24.13 -26.02
N THR A 245 42.98 -24.34 -27.18
CA THR A 245 41.54 -24.51 -27.36
C THR A 245 41.10 -25.87 -26.83
N VAL A 246 40.08 -25.93 -25.94
CA VAL A 246 39.18 -27.09 -25.88
C VAL A 246 37.74 -26.61 -25.78
N ASN A 247 36.99 -26.99 -26.81
CA ASN A 247 35.56 -26.83 -26.93
C ASN A 247 34.94 -28.16 -26.50
N THR A 248 34.13 -28.17 -25.44
CA THR A 248 33.21 -29.28 -25.15
C THR A 248 31.89 -28.69 -24.70
N ALA A 249 30.92 -28.86 -25.58
CA ALA A 249 29.52 -28.63 -25.31
C ALA A 249 28.96 -29.75 -24.42
N ASP A 250 27.97 -29.35 -23.64
CA ASP A 250 26.82 -30.10 -23.14
C ASP A 250 26.82 -30.55 -21.65
N ALA A 251 25.69 -30.26 -21.02
CA ALA A 251 25.22 -30.60 -19.66
C ALA A 251 25.74 -29.79 -18.43
N ALA A 252 25.13 -28.61 -18.17
CA ALA A 252 24.72 -28.16 -16.82
C ALA A 252 23.97 -26.81 -16.89
N ASP A 253 22.70 -26.84 -17.28
CA ASP A 253 21.81 -25.67 -17.32
C ASP A 253 20.97 -25.56 -16.04
N ILE A 254 21.62 -25.55 -14.86
CA ILE A 254 21.09 -25.10 -13.55
C ILE A 254 22.28 -24.69 -12.67
N ALA A 255 23.03 -23.66 -13.06
CA ALA A 255 24.04 -23.00 -12.21
C ALA A 255 24.52 -21.68 -12.83
N ALA A 256 23.57 -20.83 -13.25
CA ALA A 256 23.87 -19.48 -13.75
C ALA A 256 23.18 -18.40 -12.90
N ALA A 257 23.20 -18.56 -11.58
CA ALA A 257 23.19 -17.43 -10.66
C ALA A 257 24.66 -17.08 -10.40
N GLY A 258 25.31 -16.52 -11.42
CA GLY A 258 26.64 -15.95 -11.23
C GLY A 258 26.56 -14.88 -10.15
N GLU A 259 27.48 -14.92 -9.20
CA GLU A 259 27.86 -13.77 -8.39
C GLU A 259 27.94 -12.55 -9.32
N SER A 260 26.88 -11.74 -9.34
CA SER A 260 26.96 -10.41 -9.92
C SER A 260 27.81 -9.62 -8.95
N THR A 261 29.11 -9.61 -9.20
CA THR A 261 30.05 -8.67 -8.59
C THR A 261 29.74 -7.27 -9.13
N THR A 262 28.52 -6.78 -8.89
CA THR A 262 28.17 -5.37 -9.04
C THR A 262 28.94 -4.65 -7.95
N THR A 263 30.12 -4.16 -8.29
CA THR A 263 30.87 -3.25 -7.44
C THR A 263 30.00 -2.02 -7.17
N GLU A 264 30.21 -1.38 -6.02
CA GLU A 264 29.41 -0.25 -5.54
C GLU A 264 29.27 0.90 -6.59
N ASN A 265 30.22 0.99 -7.53
CA ASN A 265 30.32 2.01 -8.58
C ASN A 265 29.97 1.53 -10.01
N ASP A 266 29.21 0.44 -10.20
CA ASP A 266 28.77 0.05 -11.56
C ASP A 266 27.83 1.14 -12.15
N PRO A 267 28.19 1.75 -13.30
CA PRO A 267 27.44 2.86 -13.89
C PRO A 267 26.02 2.50 -14.36
N ASN A 268 25.67 1.21 -14.44
CA ASN A 268 24.32 0.76 -14.82
C ASN A 268 23.67 -0.13 -13.75
N ARG A 269 24.05 0.05 -12.48
CA ARG A 269 23.59 -0.80 -11.37
C ARG A 269 22.06 -0.88 -11.29
N ILE A 270 21.34 0.24 -11.45
CA ILE A 270 19.88 0.22 -11.38
C ILE A 270 19.30 -0.57 -12.54
N GLU A 271 19.74 -0.32 -13.78
CA GLU A 271 19.24 -1.04 -14.95
C GLU A 271 19.57 -2.54 -14.90
N ILE A 272 20.72 -2.95 -14.34
CA ILE A 272 21.08 -4.36 -14.13
C ILE A 272 20.09 -5.00 -13.15
N ALA A 273 19.90 -4.42 -11.97
CA ALA A 273 18.99 -4.94 -10.95
C ALA A 273 17.53 -4.96 -11.45
N ARG A 274 17.10 -3.90 -12.16
CA ARG A 274 15.78 -3.81 -12.78
C ARG A 274 15.56 -4.94 -13.79
N ARG A 275 16.55 -5.22 -14.64
CA ARG A 275 16.47 -6.30 -15.63
C ARG A 275 16.47 -7.67 -14.99
N ASP A 276 17.24 -7.88 -13.92
CA ASP A 276 17.22 -9.13 -13.17
C ASP A 276 15.83 -9.38 -12.58
N LEU A 277 15.25 -8.39 -11.89
CA LEU A 277 13.91 -8.48 -11.33
C LEU A 277 12.83 -8.67 -12.43
N ALA A 278 12.92 -7.92 -13.53
CA ALA A 278 12.00 -8.07 -14.67
C ALA A 278 12.13 -9.44 -15.38
N ARG A 279 13.28 -10.11 -15.27
CA ARG A 279 13.48 -11.46 -15.78
C ARG A 279 12.95 -12.50 -14.77
N PHE A 280 13.11 -12.25 -13.47
CA PHE A 280 12.61 -13.09 -12.39
C PHE A 280 11.08 -13.18 -12.39
N THR A 281 10.37 -12.06 -12.62
CA THR A 281 8.89 -11.99 -12.79
C THR A 281 8.32 -12.80 -13.97
N ARG A 282 9.16 -13.50 -14.74
CA ARG A 282 8.73 -14.43 -15.81
C ARG A 282 8.87 -15.90 -15.39
N GLN A 283 9.46 -16.15 -14.23
CA GLN A 283 9.68 -17.48 -13.69
C GLN A 283 8.51 -17.84 -12.77
N GLU A 284 8.09 -19.10 -12.79
CA GLU A 284 7.07 -19.62 -11.87
C GLU A 284 7.48 -19.44 -10.39
N ALA A 285 8.79 -19.40 -10.12
CA ALA A 285 9.33 -19.11 -8.79
C ALA A 285 8.88 -17.74 -8.26
N TYR A 286 8.71 -16.73 -9.12
CA TYR A 286 8.22 -15.41 -8.68
C TYR A 286 6.80 -15.50 -8.14
N ASP A 287 5.89 -16.13 -8.88
CA ASP A 287 4.48 -16.22 -8.48
C ASP A 287 4.35 -16.99 -7.15
N ARG A 288 5.09 -18.09 -7.00
CA ARG A 288 5.15 -18.86 -5.75
C ARG A 288 5.70 -18.04 -4.57
N LEU A 289 6.86 -17.39 -4.73
CA LEU A 289 7.46 -16.60 -3.66
C LEU A 289 6.62 -15.36 -3.31
N ARG A 290 5.96 -14.76 -4.30
CA ARG A 290 5.03 -13.66 -4.06
C ARG A 290 3.82 -14.13 -3.26
N GLU A 291 3.25 -15.28 -3.59
CA GLU A 291 2.13 -15.87 -2.85
C GLU A 291 2.49 -16.05 -1.36
N ILE A 292 3.68 -16.61 -1.09
CA ILE A 292 4.22 -16.72 0.27
C ILE A 292 4.43 -15.34 0.90
N ALA A 293 5.01 -14.38 0.17
CA ALA A 293 5.26 -13.03 0.71
C ALA A 293 3.96 -12.29 1.06
N VAL A 294 2.92 -12.39 0.24
CA VAL A 294 1.59 -11.83 0.50
C VAL A 294 0.96 -12.52 1.71
N ALA A 295 1.12 -13.83 1.81
CA ALA A 295 0.65 -14.62 2.93
C ALA A 295 1.28 -14.15 4.25
N THR A 296 2.61 -14.11 4.31
CA THR A 296 3.36 -13.69 5.49
C THR A 296 3.08 -12.23 5.88
N ALA A 297 2.83 -11.34 4.92
CA ALA A 297 2.52 -9.93 5.23
C ALA A 297 1.10 -9.70 5.74
N THR A 298 0.17 -10.62 5.44
CA THR A 298 -1.26 -10.48 5.82
C THR A 298 -1.56 -11.20 7.13
N LEU A 299 -0.86 -12.31 7.41
CA LEU A 299 -1.03 -13.10 8.63
C LEU A 299 -0.37 -12.43 9.83
N SER A 300 -1.13 -12.29 10.92
CA SER A 300 -0.52 -12.16 12.24
C SER A 300 0.09 -13.48 12.70
N ASP A 301 1.05 -13.43 13.64
CA ASP A 301 1.69 -14.62 14.21
C ASP A 301 0.67 -15.64 14.77
N ASP A 302 -0.41 -15.14 15.40
CA ASP A 302 -1.49 -15.99 15.94
C ASP A 302 -2.32 -16.65 14.82
N GLU A 303 -2.58 -15.93 13.73
CA GLU A 303 -3.27 -16.49 12.56
C GLU A 303 -2.41 -17.52 11.85
N PHE A 304 -1.10 -17.29 11.78
CA PHE A 304 -0.14 -18.25 11.24
C PHE A 304 -0.16 -19.55 12.04
N GLU A 305 -0.10 -19.48 13.38
CA GLU A 305 -0.17 -20.67 14.23
C GLU A 305 -1.52 -21.40 14.08
N ARG A 306 -2.63 -20.66 13.97
CA ARG A 306 -3.96 -21.26 13.72
C ARG A 306 -4.04 -21.97 12.36
N VAL A 307 -3.43 -21.39 11.33
CA VAL A 307 -3.32 -22.00 10.00
C VAL A 307 -2.46 -23.26 10.06
N ALA A 308 -1.27 -23.19 10.64
CA ALA A 308 -0.33 -24.31 10.74
C ALA A 308 -0.89 -25.47 11.57
N SER A 309 -1.67 -25.17 12.60
CA SER A 309 -2.31 -26.18 13.47
C SER A 309 -3.61 -26.77 12.91
N GLY A 310 -4.15 -26.24 11.81
CA GLY A 310 -5.44 -26.65 11.23
C GLY A 310 -6.68 -26.10 11.97
N ALA A 311 -6.50 -25.27 13.00
CA ALA A 311 -7.59 -24.71 13.81
C ALA A 311 -8.58 -23.87 12.97
N VAL A 312 -8.11 -23.26 11.88
CA VAL A 312 -8.95 -22.46 10.97
C VAL A 312 -10.07 -23.28 10.34
N GLU A 313 -9.84 -24.55 10.02
CA GLU A 313 -10.89 -25.42 9.47
C GLU A 313 -11.97 -25.73 10.50
N ASP A 314 -11.56 -26.03 11.73
CA ASP A 314 -12.46 -26.31 12.84
C ASP A 314 -13.29 -25.07 13.21
N ASP A 315 -12.64 -23.90 13.25
CA ASP A 315 -13.30 -22.62 13.52
C ASP A 315 -14.28 -22.26 12.41
N LEU A 316 -13.92 -22.46 11.14
CA LEU A 316 -14.80 -22.21 10.00
C LEU A 316 -16.04 -23.12 10.04
N ALA A 317 -15.86 -24.39 10.41
CA ALA A 317 -16.96 -25.31 10.61
C ALA A 317 -17.90 -24.83 11.74
N ALA A 318 -17.34 -24.44 12.89
CA ALA A 318 -18.12 -23.94 14.02
C ALA A 318 -18.89 -22.65 13.71
N VAL A 319 -18.28 -21.71 12.98
CA VAL A 319 -18.96 -20.47 12.54
C VAL A 319 -20.05 -20.77 11.53
N THR A 320 -19.83 -21.69 10.59
CA THR A 320 -20.85 -22.10 9.61
C THR A 320 -22.05 -22.78 10.29
N ASP A 321 -21.81 -23.66 11.26
CA ASP A 321 -22.89 -24.26 12.06
C ASP A 321 -23.70 -23.20 12.84
N ALA A 322 -23.02 -22.15 13.32
CA ALA A 322 -23.69 -21.04 13.99
C ALA A 322 -24.53 -20.18 13.02
N ILE A 323 -24.05 -19.95 11.79
CA ILE A 323 -24.81 -19.30 10.72
C ILE A 323 -26.10 -20.09 10.46
N ASP A 324 -25.99 -21.39 10.21
CA ASP A 324 -27.14 -22.27 9.93
C ASP A 324 -28.16 -22.26 11.07
N THR A 325 -27.68 -22.25 12.32
CA THR A 325 -28.53 -22.15 13.51
C THR A 325 -29.32 -20.83 13.55
N ILE A 326 -28.66 -19.70 13.28
CA ILE A 326 -29.31 -18.38 13.29
C ILE A 326 -30.29 -18.24 12.13
N GLU A 327 -29.92 -18.70 10.93
CA GLU A 327 -30.80 -18.69 9.76
C GLU A 327 -32.05 -19.53 10.00
N THR A 328 -31.90 -20.72 10.56
CA THR A 328 -33.02 -21.59 10.94
C THR A 328 -33.94 -20.88 11.93
N ALA A 329 -33.40 -20.30 12.99
CA ALA A 329 -34.19 -19.56 13.98
C ALA A 329 -34.92 -18.35 13.37
N LEU A 330 -34.27 -17.60 12.47
CA LEU A 330 -34.88 -16.47 11.75
C LEU A 330 -35.99 -16.92 10.78
N ALA A 331 -35.85 -18.08 10.16
CA ALA A 331 -36.87 -18.65 9.27
C ALA A 331 -38.08 -19.18 10.05
N GLU A 332 -37.85 -19.90 11.15
CA GLU A 332 -38.92 -20.44 12.02
C GLU A 332 -39.74 -19.34 12.69
N THR A 333 -39.10 -18.20 12.99
CA THR A 333 -39.73 -17.08 13.67
C THR A 333 -40.26 -16.02 12.72
N ASP A 334 -40.33 -16.26 11.41
CA ASP A 334 -40.88 -15.28 10.47
C ASP A 334 -42.40 -15.16 10.66
N ILE A 335 -42.84 -13.98 11.11
CA ILE A 335 -44.26 -13.67 11.31
C ILE A 335 -44.71 -12.79 10.14
N GLU A 336 -45.67 -13.28 9.34
CA GLU A 336 -46.33 -12.52 8.26
C GLU A 336 -47.02 -11.23 8.74
#